data_AF-A0A090WTV1-F1
#
_entry.id   AF-A0A090WTV1-F1
#
_cell.length_a   1.000
_cell.length_b   1.000
_cell.length_c   1.000
_cell.angle_alpha   90.00
_cell.angle_beta   90.00
_cell.angle_gamma   90.00
#
_symmetry.space_group_name_H-M   'P 1'
#
loop_
_entity.id
_entity.type
_entity.pdbx_description
1 polymer ?
#
loop_
_entity_poly.entity_id
_entity_poly.type
_entity_poly.pdbx_seq_one_letter_code
_entity_poly.pdbx_strand_id
1 'polypeptide(L)'
;MNLKFTSKDHETRTFTKNLIESEYTTAADIPEQTQKLFVAIGQNGVEREAAYTGEGGCFFKLGAYNQTNGKSPELNKNWCSGAETHGGDIEKQYADGNYAEVWFKTGSITVSDAAVSNEGYFTKND
;
A
#
# COMPACT_ATOMS: atom_id res chain seq x y z
N MET A 1 -1.76 -14.83 -3.03
CA MET A 1 -1.46 -14.20 -1.73
C MET A 1 -2.47 -14.67 -0.69
N ASN A 2 -1.98 -15.12 0.47
CA ASN A 2 -2.81 -15.48 1.61
C ASN A 2 -2.44 -14.55 2.78
N LEU A 3 -3.44 -13.91 3.38
CA LEU A 3 -3.27 -13.03 4.53
C LEU A 3 -4.00 -13.61 5.73
N LYS A 4 -3.39 -13.51 6.90
CA LYS A 4 -3.98 -13.92 8.17
C LYS A 4 -3.70 -12.84 9.22
N PHE A 5 -4.77 -12.30 9.78
CA PHE A 5 -4.71 -11.30 10.84
C PHE A 5 -5.27 -11.89 12.13
N THR A 6 -4.50 -11.77 13.20
CA THR A 6 -4.85 -12.28 14.53
C THR A 6 -4.61 -11.21 15.58
N SER A 7 -5.56 -11.04 16.49
CA SER A 7 -5.41 -10.22 17.69
C SER A 7 -6.08 -10.91 18.86
N LYS A 8 -5.55 -10.74 20.07
CA LYS A 8 -6.12 -11.35 21.28
C LYS A 8 -7.57 -10.87 21.44
N ASP A 9 -8.47 -11.79 21.76
CA ASP A 9 -9.90 -11.52 22.00
C ASP A 9 -10.67 -11.02 20.75
N HIS A 10 -10.08 -11.10 19.56
CA HIS A 10 -10.74 -10.81 18.28
C HIS A 10 -10.76 -12.04 17.37
N GLU A 11 -11.81 -12.16 16.55
CA GLU A 11 -11.88 -13.20 15.52
C GLU A 11 -10.69 -13.10 14.56
N THR A 12 -10.10 -14.25 14.25
CA THR A 12 -9.08 -14.34 13.20
C THR A 12 -9.73 -14.06 11.85
N ARG A 13 -9.14 -13.15 11.07
CA ARG A 13 -9.58 -12.83 9.71
C ARG A 13 -8.56 -13.35 8.70
N THR A 14 -9.04 -14.00 7.64
CA THR A 14 -8.21 -14.53 6.57
C THR A 14 -8.70 -14.05 5.22
N PHE A 15 -7.77 -13.78 4.31
CA PHE A 15 -8.06 -13.36 2.95
C PHE A 15 -7.17 -14.12 1.97
N THR A 16 -7.73 -14.46 0.82
CA THR A 16 -6.99 -15.03 -0.29
C THR A 16 -7.21 -14.16 -1.52
N LYS A 17 -6.14 -13.86 -2.24
CA LYS A 17 -6.17 -13.09 -3.49
C LYS A 17 -5.23 -13.73 -4.50
N ASN A 18 -5.69 -13.94 -5.73
CA ASN A 18 -4.80 -14.33 -6.82
C ASN A 18 -3.98 -13.09 -7.26
N LEU A 19 -2.66 -13.23 -7.35
CA LEU A 19 -1.76 -12.16 -7.81
C LEU A 19 -1.28 -12.38 -9.24
N ILE A 20 -1.60 -13.52 -9.85
CA ILE A 20 -1.16 -13.89 -11.21
C ILE A 20 -2.31 -13.98 -12.21
N GLU A 21 -3.52 -13.66 -11.75
CA GLU A 21 -4.73 -13.57 -12.56
C GLU A 21 -5.62 -12.48 -11.96
N SER A 22 -6.00 -11.50 -12.76
CA SER A 22 -6.78 -10.36 -12.31
C SER A 22 -8.27 -10.65 -12.29
N GLU A 23 -8.96 -10.06 -11.31
CA GLU A 23 -10.42 -10.04 -11.22
C GLU A 23 -11.00 -8.71 -11.73
N TYR A 24 -10.16 -7.78 -12.19
CA TYR A 24 -10.52 -6.38 -12.48
C TYR A 24 -10.15 -5.98 -13.92
N THR A 25 -10.36 -6.89 -14.87
CA THR A 25 -9.96 -6.75 -16.27
C THR A 25 -10.90 -5.88 -17.11
N THR A 26 -12.11 -5.62 -16.61
CA THR A 26 -13.10 -4.76 -17.28
C THR A 26 -13.62 -3.68 -16.34
N ALA A 27 -14.20 -2.61 -16.92
CA ALA A 27 -14.79 -1.53 -16.14
C ALA A 27 -15.96 -2.00 -15.25
N ALA A 28 -16.68 -3.05 -15.67
CA ALA A 28 -17.78 -3.62 -14.89
C ALA A 28 -17.29 -4.36 -13.64
N ASP A 29 -16.05 -4.84 -13.66
CA ASP A 29 -15.44 -5.57 -12.54
C ASP A 29 -14.93 -4.64 -11.43
N ILE A 30 -14.86 -3.33 -11.69
CA ILE A 30 -14.38 -2.34 -10.71
C ILE A 30 -15.37 -2.28 -9.53
N PRO A 31 -14.94 -2.56 -8.29
CA PRO A 31 -15.84 -2.54 -7.13
C PRO A 31 -16.48 -1.17 -6.91
N GLU A 32 -17.72 -1.14 -6.42
CA GLU A 32 -18.48 0.09 -6.18
C GLU A 32 -17.72 1.08 -5.26
N GLN A 33 -17.02 0.56 -4.25
CA GLN A 33 -16.18 1.37 -3.37
C GLN A 33 -15.08 2.10 -4.17
N THR A 34 -14.38 1.37 -5.04
CA THR A 34 -13.32 1.94 -5.89
C THR A 34 -13.90 3.00 -6.83
N GLN A 35 -15.07 2.75 -7.42
CA GLN A 35 -15.73 3.73 -8.28
C GLN A 35 -16.03 5.04 -7.53
N LYS A 36 -16.65 4.95 -6.35
CA LYS A 36 -17.00 6.12 -5.53
C LYS A 36 -15.78 6.95 -5.12
N LEU A 37 -14.67 6.31 -4.81
CA LEU A 37 -13.46 6.99 -4.34
C LEU A 37 -12.64 7.57 -5.49
N PHE A 38 -12.48 6.84 -6.59
CA PHE A 38 -11.40 7.08 -7.55
C PHE A 38 -11.87 7.57 -8.92
N VAL A 39 -13.08 7.23 -9.37
CA VAL A 39 -13.53 7.60 -10.72
C VAL A 39 -13.71 9.11 -10.87
N ALA A 40 -14.23 9.80 -9.85
CA ALA A 40 -14.41 11.26 -9.88
C ALA A 40 -13.08 12.03 -9.97
N ILE A 41 -11.95 11.41 -9.59
CA ILE A 41 -10.60 11.98 -9.72
C ILE A 41 -9.83 11.41 -10.93
N GLY A 42 -10.55 10.84 -11.90
CA GLY A 42 -9.99 10.36 -13.17
C GLY A 42 -9.27 9.01 -13.10
N GLN A 43 -9.44 8.25 -12.01
CA GLN A 43 -8.80 6.95 -11.81
C GLN A 43 -9.82 5.83 -12.09
N ASN A 44 -9.95 5.46 -13.37
CA ASN A 44 -10.89 4.46 -13.87
C ASN A 44 -10.21 3.38 -14.75
N GLY A 45 -8.89 3.18 -14.58
CA GLY A 45 -8.15 2.14 -15.28
C GLY A 45 -8.54 0.73 -14.84
N VAL A 46 -8.30 -0.23 -15.73
CA VAL A 46 -8.46 -1.67 -15.48
C VAL A 46 -7.09 -2.33 -15.32
N GLU A 47 -7.06 -3.47 -14.64
CA GLU A 47 -5.84 -4.27 -14.50
C GLU A 47 -5.55 -5.09 -15.78
N ARG A 48 -4.28 -5.46 -15.97
CA ARG A 48 -3.88 -6.45 -16.98
C ARG A 48 -4.32 -7.84 -16.52
N GLU A 49 -4.73 -8.71 -17.45
CA GLU A 49 -5.21 -10.09 -17.14
C GLU A 49 -4.24 -10.87 -16.26
N ALA A 50 -2.94 -10.78 -16.55
CA ALA A 50 -1.89 -11.49 -15.79
C ALA A 50 -1.57 -10.88 -14.42
N ALA A 51 -2.27 -9.82 -14.00
CA ALA A 51 -2.03 -9.09 -12.75
C ALA A 51 -0.53 -8.76 -12.54
N TYR A 52 0.09 -9.34 -11.51
CA TYR A 52 1.50 -9.13 -11.15
C TYR A 52 2.45 -10.25 -11.65
N THR A 53 2.00 -11.10 -12.57
CA THR A 53 2.83 -12.21 -13.09
C THR A 53 4.13 -11.70 -13.69
N GLY A 54 5.26 -12.18 -13.16
CA GLY A 54 6.59 -11.85 -13.67
C GLY A 54 7.08 -10.44 -13.36
N GLU A 55 6.35 -9.64 -12.59
CA GLU A 55 6.77 -8.29 -12.21
C GLU A 55 7.98 -8.36 -11.25
N GLY A 56 9.15 -7.93 -11.73
CA GLY A 56 10.44 -7.95 -11.00
C GLY A 56 10.62 -6.82 -9.98
N GLY A 57 9.52 -6.29 -9.43
CA GLY A 57 9.51 -5.24 -8.40
C GLY A 57 8.65 -5.61 -7.18
N CYS A 58 8.35 -6.89 -6.99
CA CYS A 58 7.55 -7.38 -5.87
C CYS A 58 8.47 -7.85 -4.73
N PHE A 59 8.62 -7.02 -3.69
CA PHE A 59 9.34 -7.36 -2.47
C PHE A 59 8.60 -6.84 -1.23
N PHE A 60 8.84 -7.47 -0.08
CA PHE A 60 8.22 -7.05 1.17
C PHE A 60 8.88 -5.79 1.73
N LYS A 61 8.06 -4.91 2.30
CA LYS A 61 8.48 -3.76 3.12
C LYS A 61 7.84 -3.89 4.50
N LEU A 62 8.57 -3.56 5.54
CA LEU A 62 8.10 -3.59 6.93
C LEU A 62 8.62 -2.34 7.66
N GLY A 63 7.73 -1.59 8.30
CA GLY A 63 8.09 -0.36 9.00
C GLY A 63 6.87 0.54 9.25
N ALA A 64 7.13 1.82 9.50
CA ALA A 64 6.11 2.85 9.70
C ALA A 64 6.00 3.73 8.44
N TYR A 65 5.18 3.33 7.47
CA TYR A 65 4.87 4.16 6.31
C TYR A 65 3.71 5.11 6.66
N ASN A 66 4.03 6.36 6.98
CA ASN A 66 3.02 7.37 7.32
C ASN A 66 2.27 7.83 6.06
N GLN A 67 0.95 7.65 6.04
CA GLN A 67 0.09 8.10 4.94
C GLN A 67 -0.34 9.56 5.08
N THR A 68 -0.24 10.13 6.29
CA THR A 68 -0.58 11.52 6.58
C THR A 68 0.53 12.46 6.09
N ASN A 69 0.17 13.46 5.31
CA ASN A 69 1.06 14.44 4.70
C ASN A 69 0.42 15.84 4.59
N GLY A 70 1.25 16.85 4.31
CA GLY A 70 0.83 18.26 4.22
C GLY A 70 0.24 18.70 2.87
N LYS A 71 0.07 17.79 1.90
CA LYS A 71 -0.56 18.18 0.62
C LYS A 71 -2.03 18.51 0.84
N SER A 72 -2.54 19.48 0.09
CA SER A 72 -3.94 19.93 0.22
C SER A 72 -4.94 18.84 -0.20
N PRO A 73 -5.99 18.56 0.61
CA PRO A 73 -7.08 17.66 0.24
C PRO A 73 -7.84 18.10 -1.02
N GLU A 74 -7.77 19.37 -1.40
CA GLU A 74 -8.36 19.89 -2.64
C GLU A 74 -7.71 19.29 -3.89
N LEU A 75 -6.42 18.94 -3.82
CA LEU A 75 -5.70 18.30 -4.93
C LEU A 75 -6.09 16.84 -5.08
N ASN A 76 -6.23 16.13 -3.96
CA ASN A 76 -6.64 14.73 -3.94
C ASN A 76 -7.17 14.33 -2.55
N LYS A 77 -8.49 14.16 -2.43
CA LYS A 77 -9.14 13.85 -1.16
C LYS A 77 -8.81 12.46 -0.61
N ASN A 78 -8.28 11.55 -1.41
CA ASN A 78 -7.98 10.18 -0.99
C ASN A 78 -6.59 10.08 -0.35
N TRP A 79 -5.63 10.88 -0.81
CA TRP A 79 -4.22 10.75 -0.43
C TRP A 79 -3.61 11.99 0.19
N CYS A 80 -4.19 13.17 0.01
CA CYS A 80 -3.70 14.42 0.55
C CYS A 80 -4.50 14.77 1.81
N SER A 81 -3.85 14.72 2.98
CA SER A 81 -4.53 14.89 4.27
C SER A 81 -4.50 16.32 4.80
N GLY A 82 -3.69 17.22 4.24
CA GLY A 82 -3.60 18.61 4.68
C GLY A 82 -3.09 18.79 6.11
N ALA A 83 -2.25 17.87 6.60
CA ALA A 83 -1.72 17.93 7.95
C ALA A 83 -0.69 19.06 8.10
N GLU A 84 -0.55 19.58 9.32
CA GLU A 84 0.56 20.48 9.64
C GLU A 84 1.88 19.69 9.59
N THR A 85 2.88 20.26 8.92
CA THR A 85 4.20 19.63 8.73
C THR A 85 5.33 20.53 9.21
N HIS A 86 5.02 21.72 9.72
CA HIS A 86 5.94 22.77 10.13
C HIS A 86 7.00 23.07 9.07
N GLY A 87 6.61 23.04 7.79
CA GLY A 87 7.53 23.22 6.67
C GLY A 87 8.60 22.12 6.55
N GLY A 88 8.35 20.94 7.11
CA GLY A 88 9.29 19.82 7.16
C GLY A 88 10.17 19.79 8.42
N ASP A 89 9.94 20.67 9.40
CA ASP A 89 10.66 20.66 10.68
C ASP A 89 10.26 19.44 11.52
N ILE A 90 11.17 18.46 11.63
CA ILE A 90 10.90 17.17 12.28
C ILE A 90 10.73 17.32 13.79
N GLU A 91 11.52 18.17 14.44
CA GLU A 91 11.45 18.35 15.90
C GLU A 91 10.10 18.92 16.32
N LYS A 92 9.58 19.91 15.57
CA LYS A 92 8.24 20.45 15.80
C LYS A 92 7.14 19.44 15.49
N GLN A 93 7.28 18.68 14.41
CA GLN A 93 6.33 17.61 14.10
C GLN A 93 6.25 16.58 15.25
N TYR A 94 7.38 16.23 15.87
CA TYR A 94 7.38 15.33 17.02
C TYR A 94 6.78 15.97 18.28
N ALA A 95 7.07 17.25 18.54
CA ALA A 95 6.51 17.98 19.68
C ALA A 95 4.98 18.10 19.61
N ASP A 96 4.45 18.26 18.40
CA ASP A 96 3.01 18.49 18.17
C ASP A 96 2.24 17.23 17.75
N GLY A 97 2.89 16.04 17.76
CA GLY A 97 2.23 14.77 17.46
C GLY A 97 1.98 14.47 15.98
N ASN A 98 2.60 15.22 15.07
CA ASN A 98 2.52 15.04 13.62
C ASN A 98 3.47 13.93 13.12
N TYR A 99 3.36 12.74 13.68
CA TYR A 99 4.19 11.59 13.30
C TYR A 99 3.41 10.27 13.40
N ALA A 100 3.99 9.21 12.83
CA ALA A 100 3.52 7.85 13.00
C ALA A 100 4.64 7.02 13.63
N GLU A 101 4.29 6.18 14.59
CA GLU A 101 5.23 5.30 15.29
C GLU A 101 4.62 3.91 15.41
N VAL A 102 5.41 2.89 15.06
CA VAL A 102 4.98 1.48 15.04
C VAL A 102 6.04 0.64 15.74
N TRP A 103 5.62 -0.15 16.73
CA TRP A 103 6.51 -1.03 17.48
C TRP A 103 6.30 -2.48 17.06
N PHE A 104 7.38 -3.14 16.66
CA PHE A 104 7.37 -4.56 16.31
C PHE A 104 7.96 -5.37 17.47
N LYS A 105 7.13 -6.21 18.10
CA LYS A 105 7.62 -7.23 19.04
C LYS A 105 8.41 -8.33 18.32
N THR A 106 7.99 -8.65 17.10
CA THR A 106 8.59 -9.66 16.22
C THR A 106 8.43 -9.24 14.77
N GLY A 107 9.41 -9.53 13.93
CA GLY A 107 9.33 -9.36 12.47
C GLY A 107 10.20 -10.42 11.79
N SER A 108 9.66 -11.04 10.75
CA SER A 108 10.37 -12.05 9.96
C SER A 108 9.92 -11.97 8.51
N ILE A 109 10.88 -12.00 7.59
CA ILE A 109 10.64 -12.05 6.16
C ILE A 109 11.32 -13.31 5.64
N THR A 110 10.57 -14.12 4.89
CA THR A 110 11.08 -15.30 4.21
C THR A 110 10.71 -15.19 2.74
N VAL A 111 11.71 -15.33 1.87
CA VAL A 111 11.54 -15.29 0.42
C VAL A 111 11.82 -16.69 -0.11
N SER A 112 10.94 -17.17 -0.99
CA SER A 112 11.12 -18.46 -1.66
C SER A 112 12.20 -18.36 -2.72
N ASP A 113 13.00 -19.40 -2.91
CA ASP A 113 13.95 -19.50 -4.04
C ASP A 113 13.25 -19.48 -5.40
N ALA A 114 11.95 -19.78 -5.44
CA ALA A 114 11.11 -19.67 -6.64
C ALA A 114 10.58 -18.25 -6.91
N ALA A 115 10.90 -17.27 -6.05
CA ALA A 115 10.46 -15.88 -6.25
C ALA A 115 11.15 -15.26 -7.48
N VAL A 116 10.44 -14.35 -8.16
CA VAL A 116 11.02 -13.56 -9.26
C VAL A 116 12.12 -12.67 -8.68
N SER A 117 13.30 -12.68 -9.31
CA SER A 117 14.43 -11.84 -8.87
C SER A 117 14.10 -10.35 -9.06
N ASN A 118 14.36 -9.57 -8.02
CA ASN A 118 14.27 -8.11 -8.05
C ASN A 118 15.64 -7.44 -8.35
N GLU A 119 16.68 -8.21 -8.68
CA GLU A 119 18.03 -7.69 -8.91
C GLU A 119 18.07 -6.60 -9.99
N GLY A 120 17.36 -6.80 -11.10
CA GLY A 120 17.28 -5.80 -12.17
C GLY A 120 16.59 -4.50 -11.71
N TYR A 121 15.65 -4.59 -10.77
CA TYR A 121 15.02 -3.41 -10.18
C TYR A 121 16.01 -2.65 -9.30
N PHE A 122 16.68 -3.33 -8.37
CA PHE A 122 17.64 -2.69 -7.46
C PHE A 122 18.83 -2.09 -8.22
N THR A 123 19.40 -2.82 -9.18
CA THR A 123 20.51 -2.33 -10.03
C THR A 123 20.18 -1.02 -10.76
N LYS A 124 18.91 -0.76 -11.06
CA LYS A 124 18.48 0.43 -11.81
C LYS A 124 18.16 1.63 -10.91
N ASN A 125 17.77 1.38 -9.65
CA ASN A 125 17.19 2.40 -8.78
C ASN A 125 18.02 2.71 -7.53
N ASP A 126 19.00 1.87 -7.19
CA ASP A 126 20.02 2.12 -6.15
C ASP A 126 21.27 2.79 -6.77
#